data_AF-A0A5R9LIB7-F1
#
_entry.id   AF-A0A5R9LIB7-F1
#
_cell.length_a   1.000
_cell.length_b   1.000
_cell.length_c   1.000
_cell.angle_alpha   90.00
_cell.angle_beta   90.00
_cell.angle_gamma   90.00
#
_symmetry.space_group_name_H-M   'P 1'
#
loop_
_entity.id
_entity.type
_entity.pdbx_description
1 polymer ?
#
loop_
_entity_poly.entity_id
_entity_poly.type
_entity_poly.pdbx_seq_one_letter_code
_entity_poly.pdbx_strand_id
1 'polypeptide(L)'
;MDTDRKRGRIELNHEERRDISIQFRVNKAEFEYLKSLVEASGLERGHYIRKEILNSKPVIKRKMPELNQKTYIQLSSLGNNLNQVAKKLNSNNDFDNIKVSETNFLIKQVSKRLLEIQKDLNYEG
;
A
#
# COMPACT_ATOMS: atom_id res chain seq x y z
N MET A 1 46.12 -43.99 -15.78
CA MET A 1 44.88 -43.21 -15.60
C MET A 1 45.19 -42.12 -14.59
N ASP A 2 45.47 -40.91 -15.07
CA ASP A 2 45.85 -39.78 -14.23
C ASP A 2 44.61 -39.22 -13.52
N THR A 3 44.62 -39.26 -12.18
CA THR A 3 43.58 -38.63 -11.37
C THR A 3 44.00 -37.19 -11.07
N ASP A 4 43.64 -36.26 -11.95
CA ASP A 4 43.96 -34.82 -11.80
C ASP A 4 43.05 -34.17 -10.75
N ARG A 5 43.36 -34.40 -9.47
CA ARG A 5 42.72 -33.71 -8.34
C ARG A 5 43.36 -32.33 -8.16
N LYS A 6 43.06 -31.39 -9.08
CA LYS A 6 43.72 -30.07 -9.11
C LYS A 6 42.99 -28.91 -8.42
N ARG A 7 41.71 -29.05 -8.01
CA ARG A 7 40.97 -27.95 -7.36
C ARG A 7 39.99 -28.49 -6.31
N GLY A 8 39.96 -27.85 -5.15
CA GLY A 8 39.02 -28.14 -4.06
C GLY A 8 37.57 -27.77 -4.41
N ARG A 9 36.71 -27.66 -3.38
CA ARG A 9 35.29 -27.30 -3.54
C ARG A 9 35.16 -26.01 -4.36
N ILE A 10 34.45 -26.10 -5.49
CA ILE A 10 34.15 -24.96 -6.36
C ILE A 10 33.40 -23.91 -5.55
N GLU A 11 33.90 -22.69 -5.56
CA GLU A 11 33.26 -21.54 -4.92
C GLU A 11 32.04 -21.12 -5.73
N LEU A 12 30.84 -21.15 -5.13
CA LEU A 12 29.64 -20.61 -5.78
C LEU A 12 29.79 -19.11 -6.07
N ASN A 13 29.19 -18.65 -7.17
CA ASN A 13 29.13 -17.23 -7.54
C ASN A 13 28.45 -16.42 -6.42
N HIS A 14 28.83 -15.15 -6.26
CA HIS A 14 28.27 -14.25 -5.23
C HIS A 14 26.74 -14.13 -5.32
N GLU A 15 26.18 -14.20 -6.53
CA GLU A 15 24.73 -14.15 -6.76
C GLU A 15 23.97 -15.40 -6.31
N GLU A 16 24.64 -16.56 -6.23
CA GLU A 16 24.04 -17.82 -5.79
C GLU A 16 24.30 -18.10 -4.30
N ARG A 17 25.26 -17.37 -3.71
CA ARG A 17 25.58 -17.48 -2.30
C ARG A 17 24.47 -16.85 -1.46
N ARG A 18 24.02 -17.59 -0.45
CA ARG A 18 23.06 -17.12 0.56
C ARG A 18 23.81 -16.58 1.77
N ASP A 19 24.41 -15.41 1.62
CA ASP A 19 25.25 -14.74 2.63
C ASP A 19 24.51 -13.72 3.50
N ILE A 20 23.28 -13.35 3.13
CA ILE A 20 22.42 -12.46 3.93
C ILE A 20 21.71 -13.24 5.06
N SER A 21 21.91 -12.80 6.30
CA SER A 21 21.21 -13.33 7.48
C SER A 21 20.07 -12.40 7.90
N ILE A 22 18.89 -12.99 8.17
CA ILE A 22 17.71 -12.28 8.69
C ILE A 22 17.46 -12.75 10.12
N GLN A 23 17.56 -11.84 11.09
CA GLN A 23 17.31 -12.13 12.50
C GLN A 23 16.03 -11.42 12.96
N PHE A 24 15.12 -12.17 13.59
CA PHE A 24 13.95 -11.63 14.27
C PHE A 24 13.77 -12.32 15.62
N ARG A 25 13.09 -11.65 16.55
CA ARG A 25 12.80 -12.19 17.88
C ARG A 25 11.42 -12.85 17.83
N VAL A 26 11.32 -14.00 18.50
CA VAL A 26 10.07 -14.75 18.68
C VAL A 26 9.82 -14.95 20.16
N ASN A 27 8.55 -15.07 20.53
CA ASN A 27 8.16 -15.52 21.86
C ASN A 27 8.24 -17.06 21.97
N LYS A 28 8.05 -17.59 23.18
CA LYS A 28 8.18 -19.03 23.44
C LYS A 28 7.12 -19.87 22.69
N ALA A 29 5.89 -19.38 22.60
CA ALA A 29 4.79 -20.07 21.91
C ALA A 29 5.00 -20.10 20.38
N GLU A 30 5.44 -18.98 19.80
CA GLU A 30 5.82 -18.87 18.39
C GLU A 30 6.97 -19.81 18.04
N PHE A 31 7.95 -19.94 18.94
CA PHE A 31 9.07 -20.85 18.76
C PHE A 31 8.63 -22.32 18.74
N GLU A 32 7.79 -22.73 19.69
CA GLU A 32 7.24 -24.09 19.74
C GLU A 32 6.40 -24.40 18.50
N TYR A 33 5.57 -23.44 18.08
CA TYR A 33 4.76 -23.56 16.87
C TYR A 33 5.64 -23.71 15.61
N LEU A 34 6.65 -22.85 15.43
CA LEU A 34 7.59 -22.95 14.32
C LEU A 34 8.32 -24.29 14.31
N LYS A 35 8.70 -24.81 15.48
CA LYS A 35 9.34 -26.12 15.58
C LYS A 35 8.40 -27.23 15.08
N SER A 36 7.13 -27.22 15.50
CA SER A 36 6.14 -28.20 15.06
C SER A 36 5.91 -28.18 13.54
N LEU A 37 5.92 -26.98 12.94
CA LEU A 37 5.75 -26.80 11.51
C LEU A 37 6.94 -27.34 10.71
N VAL A 38 8.16 -27.07 11.19
CA VAL A 38 9.38 -27.59 10.58
C VAL A 38 9.41 -29.11 10.65
N GLU A 39 9.07 -29.69 11.80
CA GLU A 39 9.00 -31.14 12.03
C GLU A 39 7.96 -31.80 11.12
N ALA A 40 6.76 -31.22 11.00
CA ALA A 40 5.71 -31.71 10.10
C ALA A 40 6.11 -31.62 8.62
N SER A 41 6.93 -30.63 8.24
CA SER A 41 7.37 -30.44 6.86
C SER A 41 8.49 -31.39 6.42
N GLY A 42 9.23 -31.98 7.37
CA GLY A 42 10.42 -32.78 7.08
C GLY A 42 11.59 -32.01 6.45
N LEU A 43 11.50 -30.68 6.37
CA LEU A 43 12.54 -29.82 5.80
C LEU A 43 13.47 -29.28 6.88
N GLU A 44 14.69 -28.90 6.48
CA GLU A 44 15.54 -28.09 7.34
C GLU A 44 14.87 -26.74 7.64
N ARG A 45 14.98 -26.25 8.88
CA ARG A 45 14.37 -25.00 9.34
C ARG A 45 14.56 -23.82 8.37
N GLY A 46 15.78 -23.66 7.83
CA GLY A 46 16.08 -22.58 6.88
C GLY A 46 15.38 -22.75 5.53
N HIS A 47 15.19 -23.98 5.06
CA HIS A 47 14.44 -24.27 3.84
C HIS A 47 12.94 -24.03 4.04
N TYR A 48 12.38 -24.47 5.16
CA TYR A 48 10.97 -24.24 5.50
C TYR A 48 10.64 -22.75 5.57
N ILE A 49 11.39 -21.99 6.38
CA ILE A 49 11.16 -20.54 6.56
C ILE A 49 11.30 -19.79 5.24
N ARG A 50 12.30 -20.13 4.41
CA ARG A 50 12.49 -19.51 3.10
C ARG A 50 11.33 -19.81 2.16
N LYS A 51 10.85 -21.05 2.13
CA LYS A 51 9.72 -21.45 1.31
C LYS A 51 8.46 -20.69 1.71
N GLU A 52 8.18 -20.58 3.00
CA GLU A 52 7.00 -19.85 3.49
C GLU A 52 7.09 -18.35 3.21
N ILE A 53 8.21 -17.70 3.58
CA ILE A 53 8.35 -16.25 3.41
C ILE A 53 8.33 -15.85 1.92
N LEU A 54 9.06 -16.57 1.05
CA LEU A 54 9.17 -16.19 -0.37
C LEU A 54 7.93 -16.56 -1.20
N ASN A 55 7.18 -17.60 -0.82
CA ASN A 55 5.93 -17.95 -1.50
C ASN A 55 4.71 -17.24 -0.90
N SER A 56 4.83 -16.64 0.29
CA SER A 56 3.75 -15.84 0.85
C SER A 56 3.48 -14.64 -0.04
N LYS A 57 2.21 -14.41 -0.38
CA LYS A 57 1.82 -13.16 -1.04
C LYS A 57 2.14 -12.02 -0.07
N PRO A 58 2.93 -11.01 -0.47
CA PRO A 58 3.24 -9.92 0.42
C PRO A 58 1.93 -9.27 0.83
N VAL A 59 1.80 -8.93 2.12
CA VAL A 59 0.71 -8.07 2.57
C VAL A 59 1.00 -6.70 1.98
N ILE A 60 0.46 -6.47 0.78
CA ILE A 60 0.49 -5.17 0.13
C ILE A 60 -0.36 -4.28 1.04
N LYS A 61 0.31 -3.45 1.86
CA LYS A 61 -0.37 -2.27 2.40
C LYS A 61 -0.98 -1.60 1.18
N ARG A 62 -2.31 -1.47 1.13
CA ARG A 62 -2.99 -0.69 0.09
C ARG A 62 -2.17 0.58 -0.05
N LYS A 63 -1.37 0.69 -1.12
CA LYS A 63 -0.88 1.99 -1.51
C LYS A 63 -2.19 2.72 -1.74
N MET A 64 -2.48 3.72 -0.91
CA MET A 64 -3.29 4.80 -1.45
C MET A 64 -2.66 5.09 -2.80
N PRO A 65 -3.44 5.15 -3.90
CA PRO A 65 -2.92 5.71 -5.13
C PRO A 65 -2.14 6.97 -4.76
N GLU A 66 -1.20 7.42 -5.59
CA GLU A 66 -0.68 8.79 -5.47
C GLU A 66 -1.80 9.79 -5.82
N LEU A 67 -2.94 9.68 -5.14
CA LEU A 67 -4.01 10.62 -5.06
C LEU A 67 -3.35 11.94 -4.75
N ASN A 68 -3.39 12.77 -5.76
CA ASN A 68 -2.84 14.11 -5.77
C ASN A 68 -3.31 14.81 -4.50
N GLN A 69 -2.46 14.89 -3.47
CA GLN A 69 -2.80 15.45 -2.15
C GLN A 69 -3.39 16.86 -2.31
N LYS A 70 -2.93 17.58 -3.36
CA LYS A 70 -3.47 18.87 -3.76
C LYS A 70 -4.95 18.80 -4.11
N THR A 71 -5.41 17.75 -4.81
CA THR A 71 -6.82 17.56 -5.18
C THR A 71 -7.69 17.31 -3.95
N TYR A 72 -7.21 16.54 -2.96
CA TYR A 72 -7.94 16.36 -1.69
C TYR A 72 -8.04 17.64 -0.87
N ILE A 73 -6.95 18.40 -0.76
CA ILE A 73 -6.93 19.69 -0.06
C ILE A 73 -7.91 20.65 -0.74
N GLN A 74 -7.96 20.68 -2.07
CA GLN A 74 -8.91 21.48 -2.84
C GLN A 74 -10.36 21.02 -2.67
N LEU A 75 -10.62 19.72 -2.59
CA LEU A 75 -11.96 19.21 -2.35
C LEU A 75 -12.45 19.58 -0.95
N SER A 76 -11.58 19.50 0.05
CA SER A 76 -11.87 19.91 1.43
C SER A 76 -12.20 21.41 1.53
N SER A 77 -11.44 22.28 0.86
CA SER A 77 -11.71 23.72 0.86
C SER A 77 -13.04 24.05 0.15
N LEU A 78 -13.34 23.39 -0.98
CA LEU A 78 -14.62 23.55 -1.67
C LEU A 78 -15.80 23.06 -0.82
N GLY A 79 -15.66 21.92 -0.13
CA GLY A 79 -16.67 21.41 0.80
C GLY A 79 -16.97 22.37 1.95
N ASN A 80 -15.93 23.01 2.50
CA ASN A 80 -16.08 24.04 3.52
C ASN A 80 -16.83 25.28 3.00
N ASN A 81 -16.56 25.70 1.77
CA ASN A 81 -17.27 26.82 1.15
C ASN A 81 -18.74 26.50 0.91
N LEU A 82 -19.06 25.31 0.39
CA LEU A 82 -20.44 24.85 0.22
C LEU A 82 -21.18 24.78 1.57
N ASN A 83 -20.53 24.29 2.61
CA ASN A 83 -21.13 24.20 3.94
C ASN A 83 -21.42 25.59 4.54
N GLN A 84 -20.56 26.58 4.29
CA GLN A 84 -20.80 27.97 4.70
C GLN A 84 -21.97 28.59 3.95
N VAL A 85 -22.07 28.36 2.64
CA VAL A 85 -23.20 28.82 1.83
C VAL A 85 -24.50 28.16 2.29
N ALA A 86 -24.50 26.84 2.52
CA ALA A 86 -25.66 26.12 3.04
C ALA A 86 -26.11 26.63 4.41
N LYS A 87 -25.18 26.90 5.33
CA LYS A 87 -25.51 27.50 6.64
C LYS A 87 -26.12 28.90 6.50
N LYS A 88 -25.58 29.74 5.61
CA LYS A 88 -26.11 31.09 5.32
C LYS A 88 -27.48 31.07 4.66
N LEU A 89 -27.75 30.07 3.82
CA LEU A 89 -29.07 29.86 3.20
C LEU A 89 -30.10 29.37 4.25
N ASN A 90 -29.70 28.44 5.11
CA ASN A 90 -30.57 27.93 6.18
C ASN A 90 -30.87 28.99 7.26
N SER A 91 -30.07 30.05 7.37
CA SER A 91 -30.24 31.11 8.38
C SER A 91 -31.15 32.27 7.93
N ASN A 92 -31.99 32.12 6.90
CA ASN A 92 -33.02 33.09 6.46
C ASN A 92 -32.49 34.49 6.06
N ASN A 93 -31.30 34.58 5.45
CA ASN A 93 -30.84 35.83 4.82
C ASN A 93 -31.00 35.76 3.30
N ASP A 94 -32.08 36.37 2.79
CA ASP A 94 -32.43 36.65 1.39
C ASP A 94 -31.76 35.77 0.31
N PHE A 95 -32.59 34.98 -0.37
CA PHE A 95 -32.26 34.25 -1.60
C PHE A 95 -32.00 35.23 -2.74
N ASP A 96 -30.84 35.86 -2.72
CA ASP A 96 -30.40 36.71 -3.80
C ASP A 96 -29.90 35.85 -4.97
N ASN A 97 -30.29 36.20 -6.20
CA ASN A 97 -29.95 35.43 -7.42
C ASN A 97 -28.44 35.24 -7.59
N ILE A 98 -27.65 36.17 -7.05
CA ILE A 98 -26.18 36.13 -7.04
C ILE A 98 -25.67 34.95 -6.19
N LYS A 99 -26.27 34.67 -5.02
CA LYS A 99 -25.88 33.56 -4.13
C LYS A 99 -26.22 32.19 -4.75
N VAL A 100 -27.32 32.10 -5.48
CA VAL A 100 -27.72 30.89 -6.21
C VAL A 100 -26.71 30.59 -7.33
N SER A 101 -26.28 31.61 -8.06
CA SER A 101 -25.23 31.48 -9.08
C SER A 101 -23.90 31.01 -8.50
N GLU A 102 -23.47 31.59 -7.38
CA GLU A 102 -22.24 31.21 -6.67
C GLU A 102 -22.29 29.76 -6.15
N THR A 103 -23.42 29.35 -5.59
CA THR A 103 -23.64 27.96 -5.14
C THR A 103 -23.53 26.98 -6.30
N ASN A 104 -24.19 27.28 -7.42
CA ASN A 104 -24.15 26.45 -8.62
C ASN A 104 -22.73 26.37 -9.21
N PHE A 105 -21.95 27.45 -9.13
CA PHE A 105 -20.55 27.45 -9.55
C PHE A 105 -19.68 26.55 -8.68
N LEU A 106 -19.82 26.62 -7.35
CA LEU A 106 -19.09 25.75 -6.42
C LEU A 106 -19.44 24.27 -6.63
N ILE A 107 -20.73 23.95 -6.83
CA ILE A 107 -21.17 22.59 -7.15
C ILE A 107 -20.51 22.09 -8.44
N LYS A 108 -20.48 22.91 -9.50
CA LYS A 108 -19.79 22.54 -10.76
C LYS A 108 -18.30 22.28 -10.56
N GLN A 109 -17.62 23.08 -9.73
CA GLN A 109 -16.20 22.88 -9.42
C GLN A 109 -15.95 21.58 -8.66
N VAL A 110 -16.79 21.27 -7.66
CA VAL A 110 -16.71 20.00 -6.93
C VAL A 110 -16.94 18.81 -7.85
N SER A 111 -17.97 18.85 -8.70
CA SER A 111 -18.25 17.78 -9.67
C SER A 111 -17.09 17.56 -10.64
N LYS A 112 -16.43 18.63 -11.11
CA LYS A 112 -15.25 18.52 -11.98
C LYS A 112 -14.07 17.83 -11.27
N ARG A 113 -13.79 18.20 -10.02
CA ARG A 113 -12.70 17.59 -9.23
C ARG A 113 -12.99 16.12 -8.88
N LEU A 114 -14.24 15.77 -8.60
CA LEU A 114 -14.64 14.38 -8.39
C LEU A 114 -14.46 13.53 -9.65
N LEU A 115 -14.77 14.06 -10.83
CA LEU A 115 -14.52 13.39 -12.10
C LEU A 115 -13.03 13.19 -12.38
N GLU A 116 -12.17 14.16 -12.01
CA GLU A 116 -10.72 14.02 -12.11
C GLU A 116 -10.20 12.91 -11.18
N ILE A 117 -10.66 12.87 -9.92
CA ILE A 117 -10.34 11.80 -8.97
C ILE A 117 -10.81 10.44 -9.48
N GLN A 118 -12.02 10.35 -10.02
CA GLN A 118 -12.57 9.10 -10.55
C GLN A 118 -11.77 8.58 -11.76
N LYS A 119 -11.30 9.48 -12.63
CA LYS A 119 -10.41 9.11 -13.73
C LYS A 119 -9.11 8.54 -13.17
N ASP A 120 -8.46 9.25 -12.25
CA ASP A 120 -7.21 8.81 -11.63
C ASP A 120 -7.35 7.43 -10.94
N LEU A 121 -8.49 7.15 -10.31
CA LEU A 121 -8.79 5.85 -9.68
C LEU A 121 -9.05 4.72 -10.69
N ASN A 122 -9.57 5.03 -11.88
CA ASN A 122 -9.87 4.04 -12.92
C ASN A 122 -8.67 3.68 -13.81
N TYR A 123 -7.53 4.38 -13.68
CA TYR A 123 -6.29 4.06 -14.39
C TYR A 123 -5.40 3.03 -13.66
N GLU A 124 -5.82 2.51 -12.51
CA GLU A 124 -5.12 1.43 -11.78
C GLU A 124 -5.73 0.02 -12.01
N GLY A 125 -6.51 -0.16 -13.09
CA GLY A 125 -7.15 -1.44 -13.46
C GLY A 125 -6.56 -2.07 -14.71
#